data_AF-A0A2J8T6L7-F1
#
_entry.id   AF-A0A2J8T6L7-F1
#
_cell.length_a   1.000
_cell.length_b   1.000
_cell.length_c   1.000
_cell.angle_alpha   90.00
_cell.angle_beta   90.00
_cell.angle_gamma   90.00
#
_symmetry.space_group_name_H-M   'P 1'
#
loop_
_entity.id
_entity.type
_entity.pdbx_description
1 polymer ?
#
loop_
_entity_poly.entity_id
_entity_poly.type
_entity_poly.pdbx_seq_one_letter_code
_entity_poly.pdbx_strand_id
1 'polypeptide(L)'
;HLVKVALLEDVNRMSPGALAIIFAPCLLRCPDNSDPLISMKDVLKITTCVEMLIKEQMRKYKVKMEEISQLEAAESIAFRRLSLLRQNAPWPLKLGFSSPYEGVLNKSPKARDSQGEELEVLLEEEAAGGDEDREKEILIERIQSIKEEKQDITYRLPELDPRGSDEENLDSETSASTESLLEERAGRGASEGQY
;
A
#
# COMPACT_ATOMS: atom_id res chain seq x y z
N HIS A 1 -2.01 8.86 -9.55
CA HIS A 1 -3.45 8.69 -9.88
C HIS A 1 -3.68 7.79 -11.09
N LEU A 2 -3.14 8.11 -12.28
CA LEU A 2 -3.38 7.36 -13.53
C LEU A 2 -3.12 5.85 -13.42
N VAL A 3 -2.12 5.43 -12.64
CA VAL A 3 -1.86 4.00 -12.35
C VAL A 3 -3.06 3.33 -11.66
N LYS A 4 -3.69 3.97 -10.67
CA LYS A 4 -4.87 3.43 -9.98
C LYS A 4 -6.05 3.25 -10.95
N VAL A 5 -6.23 4.21 -11.87
CA VAL A 5 -7.26 4.14 -12.91
C VAL A 5 -6.96 2.99 -13.88
N ALA A 6 -5.72 2.89 -14.36
CA ALA A 6 -5.28 1.84 -15.29
C ALA A 6 -5.34 0.42 -14.67
N LEU A 7 -5.16 0.28 -13.35
CA LEU A 7 -5.35 -1.01 -12.66
C LEU A 7 -6.80 -1.49 -12.69
N LEU A 8 -7.75 -0.59 -12.92
CA LEU A 8 -9.18 -0.88 -13.06
C LEU A 8 -9.63 -0.89 -14.53
N GLU A 9 -8.70 -1.10 -15.47
CA GLU A 9 -8.99 -1.17 -16.91
C GLU A 9 -10.13 -2.16 -17.23
N ASP A 10 -10.24 -3.25 -16.47
CA ASP A 10 -11.30 -4.22 -16.69
C ASP A 10 -12.71 -3.69 -16.42
N VAL A 11 -12.84 -2.63 -15.63
CA VAL A 11 -14.11 -2.00 -15.28
C VAL A 11 -14.32 -0.70 -16.07
N ASN A 12 -13.32 0.18 -16.09
CA ASN A 12 -13.45 1.51 -16.69
C ASN A 12 -13.00 1.58 -18.16
N ARG A 13 -12.40 0.50 -18.70
CA ARG A 13 -11.90 0.41 -20.08
C ARG A 13 -10.79 1.44 -20.42
N MET A 14 -10.17 2.04 -19.41
CA MET A 14 -9.12 3.03 -19.54
C MET A 14 -7.74 2.37 -19.48
N SER A 15 -7.26 1.93 -20.63
CA SER A 15 -5.89 1.41 -20.75
C SER A 15 -4.84 2.52 -20.55
N PRO A 16 -3.59 2.18 -20.19
CA PRO A 16 -2.49 3.15 -20.12
C PRO A 16 -2.33 3.97 -21.40
N GLY A 17 -2.57 3.37 -22.58
CA GLY A 17 -2.53 4.06 -23.87
C GLY A 17 -3.68 5.05 -24.03
N ALA A 18 -4.91 4.68 -23.66
CA ALA A 18 -6.06 5.57 -23.71
C ALA A 18 -5.86 6.79 -22.78
N LEU A 19 -5.35 6.55 -21.57
CA LEU A 19 -4.99 7.62 -20.64
C LEU A 19 -3.87 8.50 -21.19
N ALA A 20 -2.84 7.92 -21.81
CA ALA A 20 -1.74 8.70 -22.38
C ALA A 20 -2.21 9.63 -23.51
N ILE A 21 -3.11 9.18 -24.38
CA ILE A 21 -3.68 10.01 -25.46
C ILE A 21 -4.39 11.24 -24.90
N ILE A 22 -5.15 11.07 -23.82
CA ILE A 22 -5.92 12.15 -23.18
C ILE A 22 -5.00 13.10 -22.42
N PHE A 23 -4.06 12.57 -21.65
CA PHE A 23 -3.27 13.37 -20.71
C PHE A 23 -1.98 13.95 -21.31
N ALA A 24 -1.38 13.34 -22.33
CA ALA A 24 -0.12 13.84 -22.88
C ALA A 24 -0.18 15.28 -23.41
N PRO A 25 -1.22 15.70 -24.16
CA PRO A 25 -1.37 17.10 -24.59
C PRO A 25 -1.55 18.09 -23.42
N CYS A 26 -2.17 17.63 -22.33
CA CYS A 26 -2.41 18.47 -21.14
C CYS A 26 -1.13 18.63 -20.30
N LEU A 27 -0.28 17.61 -20.27
CA LEU A 27 0.95 17.57 -19.47
C LEU A 27 2.17 18.17 -20.20
N LEU A 28 2.25 17.99 -21.53
CA LEU A 28 3.41 18.35 -22.34
C LEU A 28 2.96 19.18 -23.54
N ARG A 29 2.73 20.48 -23.31
CA ARG A 29 2.39 21.43 -24.38
C ARG A 29 3.62 21.77 -25.22
N CYS A 30 3.44 21.81 -26.54
CA CYS A 30 4.46 22.35 -27.44
C CYS A 30 4.60 23.86 -27.23
N PRO A 31 5.79 24.45 -27.42
CA PRO A 31 5.98 25.90 -27.43
C PRO A 31 5.14 26.58 -28.54
N ASP A 32 4.55 27.74 -28.25
CA ASP A 32 3.67 28.48 -29.19
C ASP A 32 4.37 28.95 -30.48
N ASN A 33 5.71 28.94 -30.50
CA ASN A 33 6.56 29.30 -31.63
C ASN A 33 7.07 28.08 -32.43
N SER A 34 6.54 26.87 -32.18
CA SER A 34 6.94 25.66 -32.90
C SER A 34 6.24 25.52 -34.25
N ASP A 35 6.95 24.95 -35.23
CA ASP A 35 6.36 24.64 -36.54
C ASP A 35 5.21 23.62 -36.37
N PRO A 36 4.01 23.89 -36.94
CA PRO A 36 2.85 23.02 -36.78
C PRO A 36 3.08 21.57 -37.25
N LEU A 37 3.90 21.36 -38.28
CA LEU A 37 4.21 20.03 -38.81
C LEU A 37 5.15 19.26 -37.89
N ILE A 38 6.03 19.97 -37.16
CA ILE A 38 6.87 19.38 -36.12
C ILE A 38 6.03 19.02 -34.90
N SER A 39 5.14 19.93 -34.48
CA SER A 39 4.22 19.71 -33.36
C SER A 39 3.35 18.47 -33.58
N MET A 40 2.83 18.24 -34.79
CA MET A 40 2.07 17.02 -35.12
C MET A 40 2.87 15.71 -34.91
N LYS A 41 4.19 15.71 -35.17
CA LYS A 41 5.04 14.54 -34.93
C LYS A 41 5.34 14.36 -33.44
N ASP A 42 5.39 15.44 -32.69
CA ASP A 42 5.68 15.41 -31.26
C ASP A 42 4.49 14.89 -30.46
N VAL A 43 3.25 15.04 -30.93
CA VAL A 43 2.04 14.44 -30.30
C VAL A 43 2.20 12.93 -30.06
N LEU A 44 2.71 12.19 -31.05
CA LEU A 44 2.93 10.75 -30.90
C LEU A 44 4.05 10.45 -29.91
N LYS A 45 5.13 11.26 -29.90
CA LYS A 45 6.26 11.09 -28.99
C LYS A 45 5.85 11.36 -27.54
N ILE A 46 5.13 12.45 -27.28
CA ILE A 46 4.66 12.80 -25.94
C ILE A 46 3.66 11.76 -25.42
N THR A 47 2.76 11.28 -26.29
CA THR A 47 1.80 10.22 -25.95
C THR A 47 2.55 8.94 -25.57
N THR A 48 3.50 8.50 -26.39
CA THR A 48 4.32 7.31 -26.11
C THR A 48 5.11 7.47 -24.81
N CYS A 49 5.70 8.64 -24.58
CA CYS A 49 6.44 8.95 -23.35
C CYS A 49 5.56 8.77 -22.10
N VAL A 50 4.36 9.37 -22.11
CA VAL A 50 3.41 9.26 -20.99
C VAL A 50 2.91 7.82 -20.83
N GLU A 51 2.61 7.11 -21.93
CA GLU A 51 2.20 5.71 -21.88
C GLU A 51 3.27 4.82 -21.22
N MET A 52 4.54 4.98 -21.63
CA MET A 52 5.65 4.24 -21.03
C MET A 52 5.80 4.55 -19.54
N LEU A 53 5.64 5.82 -19.15
CA LEU A 53 5.69 6.22 -17.75
C LEU A 53 4.58 5.56 -16.93
N ILE A 54 3.33 5.57 -17.41
CA ILE A 54 2.20 4.92 -16.73
C ILE A 54 2.44 3.41 -16.62
N LYS A 55 2.87 2.75 -17.71
CA LYS A 55 3.15 1.31 -17.75
C LYS A 55 4.25 0.93 -16.76
N GLU A 56 5.33 1.69 -16.70
CA GLU A 56 6.45 1.39 -15.79
C GLU A 56 6.07 1.59 -14.32
N GLN A 57 5.30 2.64 -14.01
CA GLN A 57 4.79 2.85 -12.66
C GLN A 57 3.79 1.75 -12.25
N MET A 58 2.93 1.32 -13.17
CA MET A 58 2.03 0.19 -12.95
C MET A 58 2.78 -1.12 -12.72
N ARG A 59 3.86 -1.38 -13.49
CA ARG A 59 4.71 -2.56 -13.30
C ARG A 59 5.35 -2.56 -11.90
N LYS A 60 5.95 -1.45 -11.49
CA LYS A 60 6.54 -1.29 -10.14
C LYS A 60 5.50 -1.49 -9.05
N TYR A 61 4.29 -0.95 -9.22
CA TYR A 61 3.19 -1.14 -8.28
C TYR A 61 2.80 -2.62 -8.14
N LYS A 62 2.64 -3.34 -9.26
CA LYS A 62 2.28 -4.77 -9.24
C LYS A 62 3.33 -5.62 -8.51
N VAL A 63 4.62 -5.38 -8.78
CA VAL A 63 5.71 -6.09 -8.08
C VAL A 63 5.66 -5.85 -6.57
N LYS A 64 5.55 -4.60 -6.13
CA LYS A 64 5.45 -4.28 -4.70
C LYS A 64 4.20 -4.87 -4.05
N MET A 65 3.06 -4.90 -4.76
CA MET A 65 1.84 -5.49 -4.22
C MET A 65 1.97 -7.01 -4.05
N GLU A 66 2.65 -7.69 -4.98
CA GLU A 66 2.95 -9.12 -4.86
C GLU A 66 3.87 -9.41 -3.67
N GLU A 67 4.92 -8.61 -3.47
CA GLU A 67 5.80 -8.70 -2.28
C GLU A 67 4.99 -8.56 -0.98
N ILE A 68 4.08 -7.58 -0.91
CA ILE A 68 3.18 -7.41 0.25
C ILE A 68 2.30 -8.63 0.45
N SER A 69 1.68 -9.15 -0.61
CA SER A 69 0.81 -10.33 -0.54
C SER A 69 1.56 -11.57 -0.04
N GLN A 70 2.82 -11.74 -0.45
CA GLN A 70 3.66 -12.85 0.03
C GLN A 70 4.02 -12.70 1.51
N LEU A 71 4.35 -11.49 1.95
CA LEU A 71 4.60 -11.19 3.36
C LEU A 71 3.34 -11.44 4.21
N GLU A 72 2.17 -11.05 3.74
CA GLU A 72 0.89 -11.30 4.43
C GLU A 72 0.56 -12.80 4.52
N ALA A 73 0.83 -13.56 3.46
CA ALA A 73 0.68 -15.02 3.49
C ALA A 73 1.64 -15.67 4.50
N ALA A 74 2.90 -15.24 4.52
CA ALA A 74 3.90 -15.72 5.48
C ALA A 74 3.50 -15.37 6.94
N GLU A 75 3.02 -14.14 7.17
CA GLU A 75 2.48 -13.72 8.46
C GLU A 75 1.29 -14.60 8.87
N SER A 76 0.34 -14.84 7.97
CA SER A 76 -0.84 -15.67 8.24
C SER A 76 -0.46 -17.11 8.62
N ILE A 77 0.51 -17.71 7.91
CA ILE A 77 1.01 -19.06 8.20
C ILE A 77 1.69 -19.09 9.57
N ALA A 78 2.59 -18.15 9.84
CA ALA A 78 3.30 -18.06 11.11
C ALA A 78 2.32 -17.85 12.27
N PHE A 79 1.34 -16.96 12.11
CA PHE A 79 0.31 -16.68 13.11
C PHE A 79 -0.57 -17.90 13.37
N ARG A 80 -0.97 -18.63 12.32
CA ARG A 80 -1.74 -19.86 12.44
C ARG A 80 -0.96 -20.95 13.17
N ARG A 81 0.33 -21.12 12.86
CA ARG A 81 1.21 -22.09 13.54
C ARG A 81 1.37 -21.75 15.02
N LEU A 82 1.67 -20.49 15.33
CA LEU A 82 1.78 -20.01 16.70
C LEU A 82 0.47 -20.19 17.48
N SER A 83 -0.67 -19.93 16.84
CA SER A 83 -1.99 -20.13 17.43
C SER A 83 -2.26 -21.61 17.78
N LEU A 84 -1.86 -22.53 16.90
CA LEU A 84 -1.96 -23.98 17.15
C LEU A 84 -1.06 -24.41 18.31
N LEU A 85 0.20 -23.97 18.34
CA LEU A 85 1.14 -24.26 19.43
C LEU A 85 0.65 -23.72 20.78
N ARG A 86 -0.07 -22.59 20.80
CA ARG A 86 -0.70 -22.05 22.02
C ARG A 86 -1.95 -22.82 22.46
N GLN A 87 -2.68 -23.42 21.52
CA GLN A 87 -3.85 -24.27 21.81
C GLN A 87 -3.46 -25.69 22.25
N ASN A 88 -2.31 -26.19 21.77
CA ASN A 88 -1.78 -27.50 22.13
C ASN A 88 -1.06 -27.52 23.49
N ALA A 89 -0.84 -26.35 24.12
CA ALA A 89 -0.39 -26.31 25.50
C ALA A 89 -1.47 -27.00 26.37
N PRO A 90 -1.13 -28.08 27.11
CA PRO A 90 -2.04 -28.62 28.09
C PRO A 90 -2.30 -27.48 29.06
N TRP A 91 -3.54 -26.97 29.09
CA TRP A 91 -3.93 -26.10 30.19
C TRP A 91 -3.62 -26.88 31.46
N PRO A 92 -2.83 -26.33 32.42
CA PRO A 92 -2.74 -26.91 33.73
C PRO A 92 -4.05 -26.57 34.47
N LEU A 93 -5.18 -27.04 33.95
CA LEU A 93 -6.38 -27.23 34.73
C LEU A 93 -6.11 -28.44 35.61
N LYS A 94 -5.33 -28.20 36.66
CA LYS A 94 -5.55 -28.85 37.95
C LYS A 94 -6.93 -28.37 38.39
N LEU A 95 -7.98 -28.92 37.79
CA LEU A 95 -9.36 -28.72 38.17
C LEU A 95 -9.54 -29.49 39.49
N GLY A 96 -8.96 -28.92 40.55
CA GLY A 96 -9.23 -29.30 41.91
C GLY A 96 -10.67 -28.92 42.20
N PHE A 97 -11.61 -29.78 41.79
CA PHE A 97 -12.90 -29.83 42.44
C PHE A 97 -12.65 -30.35 43.85
N SER A 98 -12.36 -29.45 44.79
CA SER A 98 -12.66 -29.71 46.19
C SER A 98 -14.18 -29.78 46.29
N SER A 99 -14.71 -31.00 46.35
CA SER A 99 -16.10 -31.22 46.74
C SER A 99 -16.26 -30.82 48.21
N PRO A 100 -17.10 -29.83 48.56
CA PRO A 100 -17.34 -29.45 49.93
C PRO A 100 -18.49 -30.30 50.48
N TYR A 101 -18.17 -31.36 51.21
CA TYR A 101 -19.05 -31.82 52.29
C TYR A 101 -18.23 -32.43 53.42
N GLU A 102 -18.21 -31.67 54.50
CA GLU A 102 -17.80 -31.99 55.85
C GLU A 102 -18.64 -33.13 56.42
N GLY A 103 -18.01 -34.20 56.93
CA GLY A 103 -18.78 -35.27 57.56
C GLY A 103 -18.02 -36.50 58.06
N VAL A 104 -17.52 -36.40 59.29
CA VAL A 104 -17.46 -37.48 60.31
C VAL A 104 -16.25 -38.45 60.31
N LEU A 105 -15.48 -38.30 61.39
CA LEU A 105 -14.57 -39.25 62.07
C LEU A 105 -14.81 -40.74 61.80
N ASN A 106 -13.72 -41.54 61.69
CA ASN A 106 -13.51 -42.83 62.38
C ASN A 106 -12.09 -43.47 62.17
N LYS A 107 -11.21 -43.34 63.19
CA LYS A 107 -10.30 -44.33 63.84
C LYS A 107 -9.54 -45.46 63.04
N SER A 108 -8.20 -45.27 62.87
CA SER A 108 -7.01 -46.17 63.16
C SER A 108 -6.80 -47.56 62.46
N PRO A 109 -5.64 -48.28 62.58
CA PRO A 109 -4.29 -48.03 62.00
C PRO A 109 -3.59 -49.27 61.33
N LYS A 110 -2.57 -49.06 60.46
CA LYS A 110 -1.39 -49.94 60.09
C LYS A 110 -0.90 -49.59 58.67
N ALA A 111 0.33 -49.81 58.18
CA ALA A 111 1.72 -49.95 58.66
C ALA A 111 2.56 -50.19 57.38
N ARG A 112 3.73 -49.52 57.21
CA ARG A 112 4.96 -49.89 56.41
C ARG A 112 4.79 -50.38 54.95
N ASP A 113 5.68 -50.22 53.98
CA ASP A 113 6.98 -49.59 53.75
C ASP A 113 7.24 -49.69 52.23
N SER A 114 8.06 -48.78 51.69
CA SER A 114 9.00 -48.98 50.55
C SER A 114 8.53 -48.97 49.08
N GLN A 115 9.10 -47.98 48.37
CA GLN A 115 9.79 -48.01 47.04
C GLN A 115 8.94 -48.45 45.83
N GLY A 116 8.81 -47.71 44.74
CA GLY A 116 9.63 -46.64 44.16
C GLY A 116 9.67 -46.93 42.66
N GLU A 117 9.05 -46.09 41.83
CA GLU A 117 9.13 -46.10 40.36
C GLU A 117 8.35 -44.87 39.84
N GLU A 118 8.91 -43.69 40.10
CA GLU A 118 8.41 -42.40 39.60
C GLU A 118 9.59 -41.67 38.97
N LEU A 119 10.20 -42.19 37.90
CA LEU A 119 11.27 -41.44 37.21
C LEU A 119 11.64 -42.02 35.83
N GLU A 120 10.69 -42.20 34.92
CA GLU A 120 11.07 -42.49 33.51
C GLU A 120 10.19 -41.81 32.46
N VAL A 121 8.97 -41.38 32.79
CA VAL A 121 8.05 -40.79 31.79
C VAL A 121 8.13 -39.25 31.71
N LEU A 122 8.78 -38.56 32.66
CA LEU A 122 8.81 -37.09 32.71
C LEU A 122 9.92 -36.43 31.86
N LEU A 123 10.90 -37.19 31.38
CA LEU A 123 12.02 -36.63 30.60
C LEU A 123 11.71 -36.48 29.11
N GLU A 124 10.68 -37.17 28.59
CA GLU A 124 10.29 -37.05 27.19
C GLU A 124 9.31 -35.89 26.94
N GLU A 125 8.51 -35.47 27.94
CA GLU A 125 7.60 -34.31 27.81
C GLU A 125 8.33 -32.95 27.89
N GLU A 126 9.37 -32.83 28.71
CA GLU A 126 10.17 -31.59 28.82
C GLU A 126 10.98 -31.29 27.55
N ALA A 127 11.43 -32.33 26.84
CA ALA A 127 12.15 -32.18 25.57
C ALA A 127 11.21 -31.72 24.44
N ALA A 128 9.96 -32.20 24.42
CA ALA A 128 8.95 -31.78 23.44
C ALA A 128 8.42 -30.37 23.73
N GLY A 129 8.14 -30.03 25.00
CA GLY A 129 7.70 -28.70 25.40
C GLY A 129 8.76 -27.61 25.16
N GLY A 130 10.04 -27.93 25.41
CA GLY A 130 11.14 -27.00 25.15
C GLY A 130 11.39 -26.72 23.65
N ASP A 131 11.13 -27.69 22.77
CA ASP A 131 11.22 -27.49 21.32
C ASP A 131 10.04 -26.66 20.79
N GLU A 132 8.82 -26.92 21.29
CA GLU A 132 7.65 -26.10 20.96
C GLU A 132 7.78 -24.66 21.46
N ASP A 133 8.35 -24.44 22.66
CA ASP A 133 8.55 -23.10 23.20
C ASP A 133 9.64 -22.32 22.45
N ARG A 134 10.71 -22.99 22.01
CA ARG A 134 11.69 -22.40 21.07
C ARG A 134 11.06 -22.06 19.73
N GLU A 135 10.22 -22.94 19.19
CA GLU A 135 9.49 -22.68 17.95
C GLU A 135 8.56 -21.45 18.10
N LYS A 136 7.85 -21.32 19.23
CA LYS A 136 7.01 -20.14 19.51
C LYS A 136 7.82 -18.84 19.51
N GLU A 137 9.01 -18.83 20.11
CA GLU A 137 9.89 -17.65 20.15
C GLU A 137 10.34 -17.24 18.73
N ILE A 138 10.80 -18.20 17.93
CA ILE A 138 11.19 -17.97 16.52
C ILE A 138 10.02 -17.43 15.69
N LEU A 139 8.81 -17.98 15.88
CA LEU A 139 7.61 -17.53 15.18
C LEU A 139 7.23 -16.09 15.57
N ILE A 140 7.36 -15.72 16.85
CA ILE A 140 7.10 -14.36 17.32
C ILE A 140 8.08 -13.36 16.70
N GLU A 141 9.38 -13.68 16.71
CA GLU A 141 10.42 -12.85 16.09
C GLU A 141 10.16 -12.70 14.58
N ARG A 142 9.83 -13.79 13.88
CA ARG A 142 9.54 -13.76 12.45
C ARG A 142 8.31 -12.91 12.13
N ILE A 143 7.23 -13.01 12.92
CA ILE A 143 6.03 -12.17 12.74
C ILE A 143 6.39 -10.69 12.94
N GLN A 144 7.21 -10.37 13.94
CA GLN A 144 7.63 -8.99 14.21
C GLN A 144 8.48 -8.43 13.06
N SER A 145 9.44 -9.22 12.55
CA SER A 145 10.25 -8.85 11.38
C SER A 145 9.40 -8.62 10.12
N ILE A 146 8.43 -9.49 9.84
CA ILE A 146 7.51 -9.32 8.70
C ILE A 146 6.69 -8.03 8.83
N LYS A 147 6.22 -7.69 10.04
CA LYS A 147 5.48 -6.45 10.29
C LYS A 147 6.33 -5.21 10.05
N GLU A 148 7.59 -5.24 10.47
CA GLU A 148 8.55 -4.16 10.23
C GLU A 148 8.84 -3.99 8.73
N GLU A 149 9.09 -5.08 8.01
CA GLU A 149 9.31 -5.06 6.56
C GLU A 149 8.09 -4.53 5.80
N LYS A 150 6.87 -4.95 6.18
CA LYS A 150 5.62 -4.42 5.63
C LYS A 150 5.49 -2.91 5.84
N GLN A 151 5.87 -2.43 7.03
CA GLN A 151 5.84 -1.02 7.36
C GLN A 151 6.87 -0.23 6.52
N ASP A 152 8.08 -0.75 6.36
CA ASP A 152 9.12 -0.15 5.53
C ASP A 152 8.73 -0.10 4.04
N ILE A 153 8.15 -1.17 3.50
CA ILE A 153 7.60 -1.19 2.13
C ILE A 153 6.48 -0.17 1.98
N THR A 154 5.62 -0.02 2.99
CA THR A 154 4.55 0.98 3.01
C THR A 154 5.09 2.41 3.02
N TYR A 155 6.14 2.69 3.80
CA TYR A 155 6.80 4.01 3.78
C TYR A 155 7.52 4.29 2.46
N ARG A 156 8.07 3.27 1.79
CA ARG A 156 8.75 3.40 0.50
C ARG A 156 7.82 3.28 -0.70
N LEU A 157 6.54 2.98 -0.50
CA LEU A 157 5.53 3.14 -1.54
C LEU A 157 5.38 4.65 -1.79
N PRO A 158 5.47 5.12 -3.05
CA PRO A 158 5.14 6.50 -3.36
C PRO A 158 3.76 6.81 -2.77
N GLU A 159 3.63 7.91 -2.02
CA GLU A 159 2.34 8.37 -1.50
C GLU A 159 1.38 8.51 -2.68
N LEU A 160 0.42 7.58 -2.80
CA LEU A 160 -0.64 7.64 -3.81
C LEU A 160 -1.91 8.26 -3.23
N ASP A 161 -1.84 8.86 -2.04
CA ASP A 161 -2.98 9.49 -1.39
C ASP A 161 -3.32 10.81 -2.10
N PRO A 162 -4.61 11.13 -2.29
CA PRO A 162 -5.00 12.37 -2.89
C PRO A 162 -4.81 13.48 -1.84
N ARG A 163 -3.67 14.18 -1.87
CA ARG A 163 -3.74 15.57 -1.43
C ARG A 163 -4.82 16.22 -2.27
N GLY A 164 -5.85 16.77 -1.62
CA GLY A 164 -6.95 17.48 -2.25
C GLY A 164 -6.37 18.45 -3.27
N SER A 165 -6.58 18.14 -4.54
CA SER A 165 -6.15 18.92 -5.70
C SER A 165 -7.14 20.07 -5.89
N ASP A 166 -7.26 20.96 -4.91
CA ASP A 166 -8.20 22.08 -4.95
C ASP A 166 -7.54 23.45 -4.72
N GLU A 167 -6.22 23.57 -4.90
CA GLU A 167 -5.51 24.82 -4.60
C GLU A 167 -4.81 25.47 -5.80
N GLU A 168 -5.04 25.05 -7.05
CA GLU A 168 -4.43 25.74 -8.21
C GLU A 168 -5.32 25.71 -9.46
N ASN A 169 -6.49 26.34 -9.38
CA ASN A 169 -7.16 26.84 -10.59
C ASN A 169 -7.32 28.35 -10.49
N LEU A 170 -6.20 29.05 -10.32
CA LEU A 170 -6.13 30.46 -10.64
C LEU A 170 -5.99 30.54 -12.16
N ASP A 171 -7.14 30.64 -12.83
CA ASP A 171 -7.23 31.02 -14.23
C ASP A 171 -6.31 32.23 -14.44
N SER A 172 -5.21 32.02 -15.17
CA SER A 172 -4.37 33.13 -15.61
C SER A 172 -5.18 33.91 -16.62
N GLU A 173 -5.80 34.99 -16.14
CA GLU A 173 -6.48 35.96 -16.97
C GLU A 173 -5.53 36.43 -18.07
N THR A 174 -5.88 36.11 -19.31
CA THR A 174 -5.32 36.68 -20.53
C THR A 174 -5.44 38.20 -20.46
N SER A 175 -4.35 38.88 -20.14
CA SER A 175 -4.23 40.31 -20.42
C SER A 175 -3.97 40.50 -21.90
N ALA A 176 -5.05 40.87 -22.61
CA ALA A 176 -5.02 41.26 -24.00
C ALA A 176 -4.15 42.52 -24.18
N SER A 177 -3.13 42.41 -25.02
CA SER A 177 -2.34 43.54 -25.52
C SER A 177 -3.26 44.57 -26.19
N THR A 178 -3.27 45.81 -25.69
CA THR A 178 -3.84 46.95 -26.41
C THR A 178 -2.80 47.51 -27.37
N GLU A 179 -2.81 47.04 -28.61
CA GLU A 179 -2.19 47.71 -29.74
C GLU A 179 -3.30 48.06 -30.75
N SER A 180 -3.73 49.33 -30.78
CA SER A 180 -4.51 49.87 -31.90
C SER A 180 -4.31 51.38 -32.00
N LEU A 181 -3.41 51.75 -32.91
CA LEU A 181 -3.40 52.92 -33.79
C LEU A 181 -4.28 54.13 -33.42
N LEU A 182 -3.64 55.20 -32.94
CA LEU A 182 -4.15 56.57 -33.07
C LEU A 182 -3.00 57.52 -33.38
N GLU A 183 -2.70 57.74 -34.66
CA GLU A 183 -2.36 59.08 -35.16
C GLU A 183 -2.46 59.15 -36.69
N GLU A 184 -3.68 59.28 -37.22
CA GLU A 184 -3.84 60.03 -38.47
C GLU A 184 -5.16 60.80 -38.41
N ARG A 185 -5.06 62.09 -38.73
CA ARG A 185 -6.15 63.01 -39.10
C ARG A 185 -6.70 63.92 -37.99
N ALA A 186 -5.85 64.86 -37.55
CA ALA A 186 -6.33 66.20 -37.23
C ALA A 186 -6.33 67.04 -38.51
N GLY A 187 -7.53 67.37 -38.99
CA GLY A 187 -7.74 68.19 -40.18
C GLY A 187 -7.32 69.64 -39.99
N ARG A 188 -6.83 70.24 -41.08
CA ARG A 188 -6.97 71.68 -41.36
C ARG A 188 -7.40 71.82 -42.80
N GLY A 189 -8.58 72.40 -43.01
CA GLY A 189 -9.12 72.68 -44.33
C GLY A 189 -8.51 73.93 -44.97
N ALA A 190 -8.71 74.03 -46.29
CA ALA A 190 -8.94 75.29 -46.98
C ALA A 190 -9.47 75.03 -48.41
N SER A 191 -10.67 75.57 -48.67
CA SER A 191 -11.14 76.23 -49.90
C SER A 191 -11.11 75.52 -51.27
N GLU A 192 -12.34 75.24 -51.74
CA GLU A 192 -12.97 75.59 -53.02
C GLU A 192 -12.16 76.28 -54.14
N GLY A 193 -12.50 75.91 -55.39
CA GLY A 193 -12.31 76.68 -56.63
C GLY A 193 -11.88 75.80 -57.82
N GLN A 194 -12.81 75.23 -58.61
CA GLN A 194 -13.43 75.79 -59.84
C GLN A 194 -12.48 75.94 -61.06
N TYR A 195 -12.87 75.19 -62.12
CA TYR A 195 -12.47 75.19 -63.54
C TYR A 195 -11.11 74.61 -63.93
#